data_AF-A0A937G0V5-F1
#
_entry.id   AF-A0A937G0V5-F1
#
_cell.length_a   1.000
_cell.length_b   1.000
_cell.length_c   1.000
_cell.angle_alpha   90.00
_cell.angle_beta   90.00
_cell.angle_gamma   90.00
#
_symmetry.space_group_name_H-M   'P 1'
#
loop_
_entity.id
_entity.type
_entity.pdbx_description
1 polymer ?
#
loop_
_entity_poly.entity_id
_entity_poly.type
_entity_poly.pdbx_seq_one_letter_code
_entity_poly.pdbx_strand_id
1 'polypeptide(L)'
;MNYIIFDLESTCWKEKSGRIREIIEIGAVKVDSDRSIISEFNTFIKPVINPRLSAFCQELTSISQDDIDQAEMFPQVISDFQTWVDLEIPYVLCSWGFYDRTQLKADCSLHDVNALWVDSHISLKHQFAEMKKLKRPIGMKAALTHEEIKFSGTHHRGIDDARNITQIFLKNFEQWKY
;
A
#
# COMPACT_ATOMS: atom_id res chain seq x y z
N MET A 1 -18.45 4.03 6.55
CA MET A 1 -17.09 4.54 6.36
C MET A 1 -16.23 3.34 6.00
N ASN A 2 -15.46 3.44 4.92
CA ASN A 2 -14.54 2.40 4.49
C ASN A 2 -13.10 2.79 4.86
N TYR A 3 -12.38 1.88 5.51
CA TYR A 3 -10.95 2.02 5.77
C TYR A 3 -10.22 1.15 4.76
N ILE A 4 -9.40 1.77 3.93
CA ILE A 4 -8.67 1.09 2.87
C ILE A 4 -7.22 0.96 3.30
N ILE A 5 -6.86 -0.19 3.87
CA ILE A 5 -5.48 -0.47 4.28
C ILE A 5 -4.74 -0.98 3.07
N PHE A 6 -3.75 -0.25 2.57
CA PHE A 6 -3.04 -0.61 1.34
C PHE A 6 -1.52 -0.47 1.49
N ASP A 7 -0.82 -1.23 0.65
CA ASP A 7 0.63 -1.23 0.50
C ASP A 7 0.97 -1.38 -0.98
N LEU A 8 2.04 -0.69 -1.42
CA LEU A 8 2.44 -0.61 -2.81
C LEU A 8 3.85 -1.13 -3.00
N GLU A 9 4.03 -2.04 -3.95
CA GLU A 9 5.36 -2.33 -4.47
C GLU A 9 5.64 -1.48 -5.71
N SER A 10 6.88 -1.05 -5.87
CA SER A 10 7.30 -0.20 -6.99
C SER A 10 8.59 -0.70 -7.60
N THR A 11 8.82 -0.36 -8.87
CA THR A 11 10.12 -0.56 -9.49
C THR A 11 11.23 0.03 -8.61
N CYS A 12 12.29 -0.76 -8.40
CA CYS A 12 13.39 -0.36 -7.53
C CYS A 12 14.75 -0.90 -7.97
N TRP A 13 15.80 -0.29 -7.46
CA TRP A 13 17.20 -0.61 -7.78
C TRP A 13 18.04 -0.50 -6.51
N LYS A 14 19.10 -1.32 -6.43
CA LYS A 14 20.05 -1.33 -5.31
C LYS A 14 20.76 0.02 -5.14
N GLU A 15 21.12 0.66 -6.25
CA GLU A 15 21.78 1.96 -6.26
C GLU A 15 20.77 3.10 -6.42
N LYS A 16 21.07 4.24 -5.80
CA LYS A 16 20.30 5.47 -6.03
C LYS A 16 20.58 5.96 -7.45
N SER A 17 19.63 5.72 -8.33
CA SER A 17 19.80 5.94 -9.77
C SER A 17 19.03 7.16 -10.31
N GLY A 18 18.29 7.87 -9.44
CA GLY A 18 17.40 8.97 -9.85
C GLY A 18 16.26 8.54 -10.78
N ARG A 19 16.12 7.23 -11.03
CA ARG A 19 15.11 6.66 -11.90
C ARG A 19 13.72 6.87 -11.30
N ILE A 20 12.77 7.16 -12.18
CA ILE A 20 11.36 7.24 -11.84
C ILE A 20 10.90 5.86 -11.38
N ARG A 21 10.24 5.82 -10.23
CA ARG A 21 9.58 4.63 -9.71
C ARG A 21 8.17 4.58 -10.23
N GLU A 22 7.71 3.38 -10.52
CA GLU A 22 6.36 3.09 -11.01
C GLU A 22 5.79 1.97 -10.14
N ILE A 23 4.50 2.03 -9.84
CA ILE A 23 3.82 0.99 -9.06
C ILE A 23 3.75 -0.28 -9.91
N ILE A 24 4.02 -1.42 -9.27
CA ILE A 24 3.99 -2.75 -9.91
C ILE A 24 3.09 -3.75 -9.18
N GLU A 25 2.65 -3.44 -7.95
CA GLU A 25 1.64 -4.21 -7.21
C GLU A 25 0.82 -3.26 -6.33
N ILE A 26 -0.49 -3.46 -6.27
CA ILE A 26 -1.35 -2.89 -5.23
C ILE A 26 -1.91 -4.05 -4.42
N GLY A 27 -1.59 -4.09 -3.13
CA GLY A 27 -2.28 -4.92 -2.17
C GLY A 27 -3.11 -4.06 -1.21
N ALA A 28 -4.38 -4.40 -1.02
CA ALA A 28 -5.25 -3.67 -0.13
C ALA A 28 -6.30 -4.56 0.55
N VAL A 29 -6.73 -4.13 1.74
CA VAL A 29 -7.80 -4.73 2.53
C VAL A 29 -8.82 -3.64 2.86
N LYS A 30 -10.09 -3.91 2.57
CA LYS A 30 -11.21 -3.03 2.91
C LYS A 30 -11.82 -3.47 4.23
N VAL A 31 -11.88 -2.54 5.18
CA VAL A 31 -12.51 -2.72 6.49
C VAL A 31 -13.67 -1.72 6.64
N ASP A 32 -14.80 -2.16 7.19
CA ASP A 32 -15.94 -1.28 7.48
C ASP A 32 -15.89 -0.66 8.89
N SER A 33 -16.91 0.12 9.24
CA SER A 33 -17.05 0.70 10.58
C SER A 33 -17.29 -0.31 11.70
N ASP A 34 -17.75 -1.51 11.38
CA ASP A 34 -18.00 -2.58 12.34
C ASP A 34 -16.75 -3.44 12.59
N ARG A 35 -15.60 -3.04 12.02
CA ARG A 35 -14.30 -3.74 12.09
C ARG A 35 -14.29 -5.06 11.30
N SER A 36 -15.22 -5.21 10.37
CA SER A 36 -15.29 -6.38 9.50
C SER A 36 -14.43 -6.18 8.26
N ILE A 37 -13.63 -7.18 7.92
CA ILE A 37 -12.94 -7.24 6.63
C ILE A 37 -13.98 -7.58 5.56
N ILE A 38 -14.21 -6.66 4.64
CA ILE A 38 -15.22 -6.79 3.59
C ILE A 38 -14.67 -7.54 2.38
N SER A 39 -13.46 -7.17 1.95
CA SER A 39 -12.83 -7.71 0.75
C SER A 39 -11.36 -7.33 0.70
N GLU A 40 -10.64 -7.94 -0.23
CA GLU A 40 -9.25 -7.64 -0.55
C GLU A 40 -9.12 -7.26 -2.04
N PHE A 41 -8.12 -6.46 -2.35
CA PHE A 41 -7.72 -6.11 -3.71
C PHE A 41 -6.23 -6.43 -3.85
N ASN A 42 -5.88 -7.25 -4.83
CA ASN A 42 -4.50 -7.61 -5.10
C ASN A 42 -4.28 -7.74 -6.60
N THR A 43 -3.49 -6.85 -7.17
CA THR A 43 -3.19 -6.90 -8.61
C THR A 43 -1.80 -6.35 -8.91
N PHE A 44 -1.20 -6.88 -9.96
CA PHE A 44 0.02 -6.33 -10.54
C PHE A 44 -0.29 -5.21 -11.51
N ILE A 45 0.72 -4.39 -11.78
CA ILE A 45 0.67 -3.29 -12.75
C ILE A 45 1.88 -3.37 -13.67
N LYS A 46 1.66 -3.18 -14.96
CA LYS A 46 2.71 -3.11 -15.96
C LYS A 46 3.32 -1.69 -16.02
N PRO A 47 4.60 -1.50 -15.63
CA PRO A 47 5.27 -0.21 -15.75
C PRO A 47 5.62 0.09 -17.21
N VAL A 48 5.64 1.38 -17.58
CA VAL A 48 5.85 1.87 -18.95
C VAL A 48 7.22 2.52 -19.16
N ILE A 49 7.75 3.22 -18.15
CA ILE A 49 9.05 3.91 -18.22
C ILE A 49 10.19 2.91 -18.00
N ASN A 50 10.04 2.01 -17.02
CA ASN A 50 11.01 0.98 -16.67
C ASN A 50 10.36 -0.41 -16.72
N PRO A 51 10.01 -0.93 -17.90
CA PRO A 51 9.26 -2.18 -18.05
C PRO A 51 10.04 -3.43 -17.61
N ARG A 52 11.36 -3.32 -17.37
CA ARG A 52 12.21 -4.43 -16.94
C ARG A 52 12.59 -4.29 -15.47
N LEU A 53 12.15 -5.24 -14.64
CA LEU A 53 12.48 -5.29 -13.23
C LEU A 53 13.97 -5.56 -13.04
N SER A 54 14.59 -4.83 -12.12
CA SER A 54 15.95 -5.16 -11.69
C SER A 54 15.96 -6.47 -10.90
N ALA A 55 17.09 -7.18 -10.90
CA ALA A 55 17.25 -8.37 -10.06
C ALA A 55 17.00 -8.06 -8.58
N PHE A 56 17.45 -6.89 -8.11
CA PHE A 56 17.18 -6.41 -6.75
C PHE A 56 15.69 -6.26 -6.47
N CYS A 57 14.91 -5.72 -7.41
CA CYS A 57 13.47 -5.57 -7.25
C CYS A 57 12.79 -6.92 -7.15
N GLN A 58 13.12 -7.84 -8.06
CA GLN A 58 12.54 -9.19 -8.06
C GLN A 58 12.91 -9.97 -6.79
N GLU A 59 14.14 -9.83 -6.28
CA GLU A 59 14.55 -10.45 -5.02
C GLU A 59 13.83 -9.82 -3.82
N LEU A 60 13.73 -8.49 -3.79
CA LEU A 60 13.10 -7.77 -2.70
C LEU A 60 11.62 -8.10 -2.59
N THR A 61 10.89 -8.03 -3.71
CA THR A 61 9.42 -8.14 -3.74
C THR A 61 8.94 -9.53 -4.11
N SER A 62 9.80 -10.44 -4.56
CA SER A 62 9.42 -11.74 -5.16
C SER A 62 8.41 -11.67 -6.32
N ILE A 63 8.28 -10.49 -6.95
CA ILE A 63 7.50 -10.29 -8.19
C ILE A 63 8.40 -10.64 -9.36
N SER A 64 7.94 -11.52 -10.24
CA SER A 64 8.67 -11.92 -11.44
C SER A 64 8.44 -10.95 -12.59
N GLN A 65 9.29 -11.02 -13.62
CA GLN A 65 9.06 -10.26 -14.85
C GLN A 65 7.77 -10.70 -15.56
N ASP A 66 7.43 -11.98 -15.51
CA ASP A 66 6.23 -12.51 -16.17
C ASP A 66 4.95 -11.98 -15.52
N ASP A 67 4.96 -11.80 -14.19
CA ASP A 67 3.84 -11.22 -13.43
C ASP A 67 3.45 -9.83 -13.97
N ILE A 68 4.44 -8.95 -14.18
CA ILE A 68 4.19 -7.59 -14.67
C ILE A 68 4.03 -7.50 -16.19
N ASP A 69 4.58 -8.44 -16.95
CA ASP A 69 4.47 -8.44 -18.42
C ASP A 69 3.04 -8.74 -18.88
N GLN A 70 2.30 -9.55 -18.10
CA GLN A 70 0.89 -9.92 -18.30
C GLN A 70 -0.10 -8.99 -17.59
N ALA A 71 0.38 -8.06 -16.75
CA ALA A 71 -0.47 -7.17 -15.98
C ALA A 71 -1.10 -6.06 -16.84
N GLU A 72 -2.23 -5.55 -16.36
CA GLU A 72 -2.87 -4.35 -16.90
C GLU A 72 -2.04 -3.10 -16.60
N MET A 73 -2.25 -2.05 -17.40
CA MET A 73 -1.57 -0.76 -17.20
C MET A 73 -2.19 0.04 -16.06
N PHE A 74 -1.41 0.96 -15.49
CA PHE A 74 -1.81 1.78 -14.33
C PHE A 74 -3.20 2.45 -14.46
N PRO A 75 -3.58 3.10 -15.59
CA PRO A 75 -4.89 3.75 -15.69
C PRO A 75 -6.09 2.80 -15.51
N GLN A 76 -5.98 1.57 -16.02
CA GLN A 76 -7.04 0.57 -15.89
C GLN A 76 -7.11 0.07 -14.45
N VAL A 77 -5.96 -0.34 -13.90
CA VAL A 77 -5.87 -0.85 -12.53
C VAL A 77 -6.38 0.18 -11.52
N ILE A 78 -6.05 1.46 -11.71
CA ILE A 78 -6.50 2.48 -10.75
C ILE A 78 -7.97 2.83 -10.88
N SER A 79 -8.55 2.70 -12.08
CA SER A 79 -10.00 2.78 -12.26
C SER A 79 -10.71 1.63 -11.52
N ASP A 80 -10.17 0.41 -11.64
CA ASP A 80 -10.70 -0.76 -10.93
C ASP A 80 -10.53 -0.63 -9.42
N PHE A 81 -9.40 -0.10 -8.96
CA PHE A 81 -9.15 0.15 -7.55
C PHE A 81 -10.07 1.23 -6.98
N GLN A 82 -10.32 2.33 -7.70
CA GLN A 82 -11.28 3.36 -7.28
C GLN A 82 -12.71 2.81 -7.19
N THR A 83 -13.11 1.99 -8.17
CA THR A 83 -14.41 1.29 -8.16
C THR A 83 -14.48 0.35 -6.96
N TRP A 84 -13.41 -0.40 -6.69
CA TRP A 84 -13.32 -1.27 -5.53
C TRP A 84 -13.31 -0.51 -4.21
N VAL A 85 -12.68 0.66 -4.09
CA VAL A 85 -12.75 1.50 -2.88
C VAL A 85 -14.18 1.96 -2.59
N ASP A 86 -14.98 2.13 -3.65
CA ASP A 86 -16.32 2.70 -3.63
C ASP A 86 -16.30 4.16 -3.16
N LEU A 87 -15.83 5.04 -4.06
CA LEU A 87 -15.64 6.47 -3.79
C LEU A 87 -16.95 7.24 -3.47
N GLU A 88 -18.12 6.61 -3.64
CA GLU A 88 -19.41 7.18 -3.26
C GLU A 88 -19.69 7.08 -1.75
N ILE A 89 -19.05 6.12 -1.06
CA ILE A 89 -19.13 5.93 0.38
C ILE A 89 -17.96 6.68 1.03
N PRO A 90 -18.14 7.36 2.19
CA PRO A 90 -17.03 7.95 2.92
C PRO A 90 -15.90 6.94 3.14
N TYR A 91 -14.68 7.30 2.77
CA TYR A 91 -13.51 6.44 2.89
C TYR A 91 -12.28 7.20 3.41
N VAL A 92 -11.33 6.44 3.92
CA VAL A 92 -9.97 6.92 4.21
C VAL A 92 -8.97 5.86 3.78
N LEU A 93 -7.93 6.31 3.07
CA LEU A 93 -6.80 5.48 2.70
C LEU A 93 -5.82 5.40 3.86
N CYS A 94 -5.34 4.21 4.15
CA CYS A 94 -4.44 3.93 5.25
C CYS A 94 -3.25 3.15 4.69
N SER A 95 -2.05 3.70 4.79
CA SER A 95 -0.84 2.92 4.54
C SER A 95 0.08 3.00 5.73
N TRP A 96 1.09 2.13 5.79
CA TRP A 96 2.03 2.19 6.90
C TRP A 96 2.71 3.55 6.94
N GLY A 97 3.40 3.96 5.86
CA GLY A 97 4.08 5.25 5.76
C GLY A 97 3.45 6.21 4.75
N PHE A 98 3.97 7.44 4.66
CA PHE A 98 3.57 8.38 3.59
C PHE A 98 4.12 8.03 2.20
N TYR A 99 4.99 7.02 2.10
CA TYR A 99 5.58 6.60 0.83
C TYR A 99 4.48 6.20 -0.15
N ASP A 100 3.56 5.32 0.25
CA ASP A 100 2.54 4.76 -0.64
C ASP A 100 1.60 5.84 -1.19
N ARG A 101 1.12 6.75 -0.33
CA ARG A 101 0.35 7.93 -0.77
C ARG A 101 1.13 8.78 -1.77
N THR A 102 2.41 9.02 -1.49
CA THR A 102 3.27 9.87 -2.35
C THR A 102 3.49 9.21 -3.71
N GLN A 103 3.79 7.90 -3.71
CA GLN A 103 4.02 7.13 -4.92
C GLN A 103 2.74 7.01 -5.74
N LEU A 104 1.59 6.73 -5.11
CA LEU A 104 0.30 6.69 -5.80
C LEU A 104 -0.04 8.01 -6.49
N LYS A 105 0.22 9.14 -5.84
CA LYS A 105 0.07 10.46 -6.46
C LYS A 105 1.05 10.69 -7.61
N ALA A 106 2.28 10.21 -7.48
CA ALA A 106 3.30 10.33 -8.52
C ALA A 106 2.91 9.54 -9.77
N ASP A 107 2.48 8.29 -9.63
CA ASP A 107 2.00 7.48 -10.76
C ASP A 107 0.71 8.05 -11.37
N CYS A 108 -0.23 8.55 -10.55
CA CYS A 108 -1.39 9.28 -11.08
C CYS A 108 -0.96 10.46 -11.96
N SER A 109 0.03 11.26 -11.51
CA SER A 109 0.56 12.36 -12.32
C SER A 109 1.33 11.89 -13.56
N LEU A 110 2.03 10.76 -13.49
CA LEU A 110 2.77 10.19 -14.62
C LEU A 110 1.82 9.73 -15.73
N HIS A 111 0.62 9.27 -15.36
CA HIS A 111 -0.37 8.68 -16.24
C HIS A 111 -1.58 9.60 -16.53
N ASP A 112 -1.51 10.88 -16.17
CA ASP A 112 -2.60 11.87 -16.33
C ASP A 112 -3.94 11.43 -15.70
N VAL A 113 -3.88 10.75 -14.56
CA VAL A 113 -5.04 10.29 -13.77
C VAL A 113 -5.30 11.25 -12.60
N ASN A 114 -6.58 11.49 -12.28
CA ASN A 114 -6.98 12.30 -11.13
C ASN A 114 -6.51 11.67 -9.80
N ALA A 115 -5.79 12.46 -8.99
CA ALA A 115 -5.22 12.04 -7.71
C ALA A 115 -5.91 12.65 -6.46
N LEU A 116 -7.01 13.41 -6.62
CA LEU A 116 -7.70 14.09 -5.52
C LEU A 116 -8.28 13.12 -4.49
N TRP A 117 -8.75 11.95 -4.94
CA TRP A 117 -9.28 10.90 -4.05
C TRP A 117 -8.20 10.35 -3.08
N VAL A 118 -6.92 10.54 -3.40
CA VAL A 118 -5.78 10.12 -2.56
C VAL A 118 -5.51 11.09 -1.40
N ASP A 119 -6.21 12.24 -1.33
CA ASP A 119 -6.02 13.21 -0.25
C ASP A 119 -6.61 12.78 1.09
N SER A 120 -7.66 11.96 1.07
CA SER A 120 -8.17 11.29 2.28
C SER A 120 -7.23 10.14 2.64
N HIS A 121 -6.12 10.46 3.33
CA HIS A 121 -5.10 9.50 3.70
C HIS A 121 -4.51 9.75 5.09
N ILE A 122 -4.27 8.67 5.83
CA ILE A 122 -3.51 8.69 7.08
C ILE A 122 -2.30 7.74 7.03
N SER A 123 -1.21 8.16 7.68
CA SER A 123 -0.06 7.29 7.92
C SER A 123 -0.17 6.61 9.27
N LEU A 124 -0.39 5.30 9.25
CA LEU A 124 -0.52 4.48 10.46
C LEU A 124 0.78 4.44 11.26
N LYS A 125 1.96 4.45 10.61
CA LYS A 125 3.27 4.49 11.25
C LYS A 125 3.45 5.69 12.18
N HIS A 126 3.02 6.87 11.76
CA HIS A 126 3.20 8.10 12.53
C HIS A 126 2.21 8.15 13.70
N GLN A 127 0.93 7.87 13.45
CA GLN A 127 -0.06 7.79 14.52
C GLN A 127 0.27 6.67 15.52
N PHE A 128 0.77 5.52 15.06
CA PHE A 128 1.21 4.43 15.95
C PHE A 128 2.31 4.88 16.92
N ALA A 129 3.28 5.65 16.43
CA ALA A 129 4.32 6.21 17.29
C ALA A 129 3.75 7.12 18.38
N GLU A 130 2.77 7.96 18.03
CA GLU A 130 2.09 8.85 18.98
C GLU A 130 1.27 8.05 20.00
N MET A 131 0.43 7.12 19.54
CA MET A 131 -0.42 6.26 20.39
C MET A 131 0.41 5.47 21.40
N LYS A 132 1.55 4.93 20.97
CA LYS A 132 2.45 4.11 21.81
C LYS A 132 3.54 4.92 22.50
N LYS A 133 3.51 6.26 22.41
CA LYS A 133 4.48 7.18 23.01
C LYS A 133 5.94 6.82 22.67
N LEU A 134 6.16 6.38 21.44
CA LEU A 134 7.49 6.01 20.94
C LEU A 134 8.29 7.27 20.61
N LYS A 135 9.61 7.22 20.89
CA LYS A 135 10.52 8.33 20.55
C LYS A 135 10.59 8.63 19.05
N ARG A 136 10.31 7.62 18.21
CA ARG A 136 10.31 7.74 16.75
C ARG A 136 9.37 6.70 16.14
N PRO A 137 8.83 6.94 14.92
CA PRO A 137 8.08 5.93 14.20
C PRO A 137 8.93 4.73 13.82
N ILE A 138 8.34 3.53 13.88
CA ILE A 138 9.02 2.25 13.65
C ILE A 138 8.52 1.57 12.35
N GLY A 139 9.25 0.55 11.87
CA GLY A 139 8.82 -0.24 10.71
C GLY A 139 7.65 -1.18 11.06
N MET A 140 6.91 -1.64 10.04
CA MET A 140 5.70 -2.45 10.23
C MET A 140 6.00 -3.74 11.00
N LYS A 141 7.08 -4.47 10.65
CA LYS A 141 7.52 -5.66 11.42
C LYS A 141 7.80 -5.38 12.89
N ALA A 142 8.44 -4.24 13.20
CA ALA A 142 8.72 -3.86 14.58
C ALA A 142 7.43 -3.50 15.33
N ALA A 143 6.45 -2.89 14.65
CA ALA A 143 5.13 -2.63 15.23
C ALA A 143 4.34 -3.93 15.47
N LEU A 144 4.38 -4.90 14.55
CA LEU A 144 3.82 -6.23 14.79
C LEU A 144 4.42 -6.88 16.03
N THR A 145 5.76 -6.88 16.15
CA THR A 145 6.45 -7.42 17.34
C THR A 145 6.05 -6.68 18.61
N HIS A 146 5.96 -5.34 18.56
CA HIS A 146 5.50 -4.52 19.70
C HIS A 146 4.06 -4.87 20.11
N GLU A 147 3.22 -5.24 19.14
CA GLU A 147 1.84 -5.66 19.38
C GLU A 147 1.69 -7.17 19.61
N GLU A 148 2.79 -7.91 19.73
CA GLU A 148 2.77 -9.38 19.89
C GLU A 148 2.01 -10.11 18.76
N ILE A 149 1.95 -9.50 17.58
CA ILE A 149 1.35 -10.06 16.37
C ILE A 149 2.46 -10.75 15.57
N LYS A 150 2.21 -11.99 15.14
CA LYS A 150 3.13 -12.70 14.25
C LYS A 150 2.93 -12.22 12.82
N PHE A 151 4.04 -11.89 12.16
CA PHE A 151 4.02 -11.65 10.71
C PHE A 151 3.56 -12.91 9.97
N SER A 152 2.67 -12.73 8.99
CA SER A 152 2.20 -13.81 8.11
C SER A 152 2.45 -13.47 6.65
N GLY A 153 2.72 -14.48 5.82
CA GLY A 153 2.95 -14.31 4.39
C GLY A 153 4.40 -13.96 4.05
N THR A 154 4.59 -13.28 2.93
CA THR A 154 5.90 -12.88 2.39
C THR A 154 6.09 -11.38 2.55
N HIS A 155 7.22 -10.97 3.11
CA HIS A 155 7.51 -9.54 3.25
C HIS A 155 7.82 -8.91 1.90
N HIS A 156 7.38 -7.67 1.68
CA HIS A 156 7.42 -6.98 0.38
C HIS A 156 6.56 -7.64 -0.69
N ARG A 157 5.45 -8.23 -0.24
CA ARG A 157 4.28 -8.52 -1.07
C ARG A 157 3.17 -7.61 -0.61
N GLY A 158 2.68 -6.77 -1.52
CA GLY A 158 1.72 -5.72 -1.18
C GLY A 158 0.53 -6.25 -0.41
N ILE A 159 -0.06 -7.38 -0.83
CA ILE A 159 -1.24 -7.93 -0.14
C ILE A 159 -0.92 -8.50 1.25
N ASP A 160 0.23 -9.15 1.42
CA ASP A 160 0.60 -9.71 2.71
C ASP A 160 0.98 -8.60 3.68
N ASP A 161 1.72 -7.59 3.23
CA ASP A 161 2.04 -6.41 4.03
C ASP A 161 0.74 -5.64 4.39
N ALA A 162 -0.22 -5.45 3.45
CA ALA A 162 -1.52 -4.86 3.73
C ALA A 162 -2.34 -5.65 4.78
N ARG A 163 -2.36 -6.99 4.71
CA ARG A 163 -3.01 -7.84 5.74
C ARG A 163 -2.35 -7.68 7.10
N ASN A 164 -1.03 -7.64 7.17
CA ASN A 164 -0.31 -7.42 8.43
C ASN A 164 -0.56 -6.03 9.00
N ILE A 165 -0.56 -4.99 8.17
CA ILE A 165 -0.94 -3.62 8.57
C ILE A 165 -2.38 -3.62 9.09
N THR A 166 -3.29 -4.36 8.46
CA THR A 166 -4.70 -4.49 8.88
C THR A 166 -4.82 -5.08 10.28
N GLN A 167 -3.98 -6.05 10.66
CA GLN A 167 -3.98 -6.59 12.02
C GLN A 167 -3.59 -5.52 13.07
N ILE A 168 -2.58 -4.68 12.78
CA ILE A 168 -2.21 -3.55 13.64
C ILE A 168 -3.35 -2.54 13.70
N PHE A 169 -3.97 -2.25 12.54
CA PHE A 169 -5.07 -1.32 12.40
C PHE A 169 -6.26 -1.75 13.27
N LEU A 170 -6.76 -2.98 13.11
CA LEU A 170 -7.89 -3.52 13.86
C LEU A 170 -7.63 -3.57 15.37
N LYS A 171 -6.41 -3.94 15.79
CA LYS A 171 -6.05 -3.96 17.22
C LYS A 171 -6.10 -2.58 17.88
N ASN A 172 -5.93 -1.52 17.10
CA ASN A 172 -5.92 -0.14 17.58
C ASN A 172 -7.08 0.70 17.03
N PHE A 173 -8.14 0.06 16.52
CA PHE A 173 -9.19 0.69 15.70
C PHE A 173 -9.78 1.98 16.31
N GLU A 174 -10.07 1.97 17.61
CA GLU A 174 -10.69 3.10 18.33
C GLU A 174 -9.72 4.27 18.61
N GLN A 175 -8.41 4.07 18.39
CA GLN A 175 -7.37 5.04 18.75
C GLN A 175 -6.88 5.86 17.55
N TRP A 176 -7.16 5.40 16.32
CA TRP A 176 -6.78 6.13 15.11
C TRP A 176 -7.59 7.41 14.96
N LYS A 177 -6.94 8.43 14.39
CA LYS A 177 -7.57 9.68 13.98
C LYS A 177 -7.73 9.66 12.47
N TYR A 178 -8.98 9.72 12.02
CA TYR A 178 -9.36 9.69 10.61
C TYR A 178 -9.54 11.10 10.06
#